data_AF-A0A4R5VX18-F1
#
_entry.id   AF-A0A4R5VX18-F1
#
_cell.length_a   1.000
_cell.length_b   1.000
_cell.length_c   1.000
_cell.angle_alpha   90.00
_cell.angle_beta   90.00
_cell.angle_gamma   90.00
#
_symmetry.space_group_name_H-M   'P 1'
#
loop_
_entity.id
_entity.type
_entity.pdbx_description
1 polymer ?
#
loop_
_entity_poly.entity_id
_entity_poly.type
_entity_poly.pdbx_seq_one_letter_code
_entity_poly.pdbx_strand_id
1 'polypeptide(L)'
;MKEKWKMYALLIIPWLSVKKLGKLSFKRYFPTILFSNMVIAFISELSRELKWWKVKNPIFPKLATDVSFVFRPFTILNLWIFKLTYKRFWLYLLTNIFADYLFAYPLTTIAEKLRVYKMVRMSRKQLFFLSVAVAIINYLYQYKIIEPQQKSFLK
;
A
#
# COMPACT_ATOMS: atom_id res chain seq x y z
N MET A 1 -9.09 14.08 -23.77
CA MET A 1 -9.59 12.84 -23.12
C MET A 1 -8.83 11.55 -23.50
N LYS A 2 -7.83 11.56 -24.39
CA LYS A 2 -7.16 10.35 -24.90
C LYS A 2 -6.11 9.67 -24.00
N GLU A 3 -5.73 10.25 -22.85
CA GLU A 3 -4.70 9.68 -21.97
C GLU A 3 -5.21 9.06 -20.64
N LYS A 4 -6.50 9.26 -20.31
CA LYS A 4 -7.04 8.79 -19.01
C LYS A 4 -7.16 7.26 -18.92
N TRP A 5 -7.28 6.56 -20.05
CA TRP A 5 -7.44 5.10 -20.07
C TRP A 5 -6.21 4.35 -19.55
N LYS A 6 -4.99 4.89 -19.73
CA LYS A 6 -3.76 4.29 -19.19
C LYS A 6 -3.78 4.26 -17.66
N MET A 7 -4.32 5.31 -17.03
CA MET A 7 -4.53 5.35 -15.58
C MET A 7 -5.61 4.36 -15.13
N TYR A 8 -6.73 4.27 -15.86
CA TYR A 8 -7.77 3.28 -15.56
C TYR A 8 -7.28 1.84 -15.74
N ALA A 9 -6.45 1.55 -16.75
CA ALA A 9 -5.84 0.25 -16.92
C ALA A 9 -4.91 -0.10 -15.76
N LEU A 10 -4.06 0.83 -15.32
CA LEU A 10 -3.22 0.67 -14.12
C LEU A 10 -4.06 0.42 -12.86
N LEU A 11 -5.28 0.97 -12.79
CA LEU A 11 -6.21 0.82 -11.68
C LEU A 11 -7.02 -0.48 -11.72
N ILE A 12 -7.37 -1.00 -12.92
CA ILE A 12 -8.28 -2.15 -13.10
C ILE A 12 -7.52 -3.47 -13.24
N ILE A 13 -6.33 -3.47 -13.86
CA ILE A 13 -5.51 -4.68 -14.04
C ILE A 13 -5.22 -5.40 -12.72
N PRO A 14 -4.91 -4.70 -11.59
CA PRO A 14 -4.72 -5.36 -10.31
C PRO A 14 -5.98 -6.12 -9.85
N TRP A 15 -7.18 -5.60 -10.10
CA TRP A 15 -8.43 -6.24 -9.64
C TRP A 15 -8.74 -7.55 -10.36
N LEU A 16 -8.31 -7.71 -11.62
CA LEU A 16 -8.49 -8.98 -12.35
C LEU A 16 -7.72 -10.13 -11.69
N SER A 17 -6.59 -9.82 -11.04
CA SER A 17 -5.78 -10.81 -10.33
C SER A 17 -6.40 -11.25 -9.00
N VAL A 18 -7.29 -10.44 -8.39
CA VAL A 18 -7.95 -10.76 -7.12
C VAL A 18 -8.83 -12.01 -7.23
N LYS A 19 -9.41 -12.30 -8.41
CA LYS A 19 -10.15 -13.56 -8.64
C LYS A 19 -9.25 -14.79 -8.45
N LYS A 20 -7.94 -14.70 -8.75
CA LYS A 20 -6.95 -15.78 -8.57
C LYS A 20 -6.41 -15.89 -7.15
N LEU A 21 -6.74 -14.98 -6.23
CA LEU A 21 -6.25 -15.02 -4.85
C LEU A 21 -6.86 -16.17 -4.03
N GLY A 22 -8.11 -16.53 -4.31
CA GLY A 22 -8.85 -17.56 -3.58
C GLY A 22 -9.48 -17.01 -2.29
N LYS A 23 -10.70 -17.45 -1.98
CA LYS A 23 -11.51 -16.92 -0.86
C LYS A 23 -10.86 -17.12 0.51
N LEU A 24 -10.16 -18.25 0.70
CA LEU A 24 -9.44 -18.57 1.94
C LEU A 24 -8.29 -17.60 2.22
N SER A 25 -7.42 -17.37 1.24
CA SER A 25 -6.30 -16.41 1.38
C SER A 25 -6.81 -15.00 1.60
N PHE A 26 -7.87 -14.60 0.90
CA PHE A 26 -8.50 -13.30 1.11
C PHE A 26 -8.98 -13.15 2.56
N LYS A 27 -9.79 -14.08 3.08
CA LYS A 27 -10.26 -14.05 4.47
C LYS A 27 -9.11 -14.06 5.48
N ARG A 28 -8.05 -14.82 5.21
CA ARG A 28 -6.88 -14.93 6.10
C ARG A 28 -6.14 -13.60 6.27
N TYR A 29 -5.90 -12.88 5.18
CA TYR A 29 -5.10 -11.65 5.21
C TYR A 29 -5.94 -10.38 5.31
N PHE A 30 -7.26 -10.47 5.11
CA PHE A 30 -8.17 -9.33 5.18
C PHE A 30 -8.01 -8.46 6.45
N PRO A 31 -7.90 -9.02 7.67
CA PRO A 31 -7.71 -8.21 8.88
C PRO A 31 -6.41 -7.40 8.87
N THR A 32 -5.32 -7.98 8.38
CA THR A 32 -4.02 -7.29 8.25
C THR A 32 -4.06 -6.21 7.19
N ILE A 33 -4.77 -6.44 6.09
CA ILE A 33 -4.92 -5.45 5.04
C ILE A 33 -5.77 -4.27 5.52
N LEU A 34 -6.83 -4.53 6.29
CA LEU A 34 -7.62 -3.48 6.93
C LEU A 34 -6.78 -2.65 7.90
N PHE A 35 -5.97 -3.31 8.73
CA PHE A 35 -5.02 -2.65 9.62
C PHE A 35 -4.01 -1.80 8.84
N SER A 36 -3.40 -2.36 7.79
CA SER A 36 -2.44 -1.68 6.94
C SER A 36 -3.04 -0.42 6.29
N ASN A 37 -4.28 -0.51 5.83
CA ASN A 37 -5.03 0.62 5.29
C ASN A 37 -5.26 1.71 6.36
N MET A 38 -5.58 1.35 7.60
CA MET A 38 -5.67 2.32 8.70
C MET A 38 -4.34 3.01 8.97
N VAL A 39 -3.22 2.26 8.96
CA VAL A 39 -1.88 2.84 9.12
C VAL A 39 -1.58 3.85 8.01
N ILE A 40 -1.93 3.54 6.76
CA ILE A 40 -1.72 4.46 5.63
C ILE A 40 -2.62 5.70 5.75
N ALA A 41 -3.89 5.54 6.14
CA ALA A 41 -4.75 6.70 6.39
C ALA A 41 -4.14 7.62 7.46
N PHE A 42 -3.64 7.04 8.55
CA PHE A 42 -2.99 7.79 9.62
C PHE A 42 -1.72 8.50 9.12
N ILE A 43 -0.85 7.81 8.38
CA ILE A 43 0.34 8.39 7.74
C ILE A 43 -0.04 9.52 6.78
N SER A 44 -1.14 9.36 6.02
CA SER A 44 -1.62 10.37 5.09
C SER A 44 -2.17 11.61 5.80
N GLU A 45 -2.72 11.45 7.00
CA GLU A 45 -3.17 12.56 7.82
C GLU A 45 -1.96 13.32 8.38
N LEU A 46 -0.99 12.59 8.95
CA LEU A 46 0.28 13.14 9.43
C LEU A 46 1.05 13.86 8.33
N SER A 47 1.08 13.28 7.12
CA SER A 47 1.78 13.87 5.97
C SER A 47 1.19 15.22 5.56
N ARG A 48 -0.12 15.40 5.75
CA ARG A 48 -0.82 16.66 5.48
C ARG A 48 -0.42 17.73 6.49
N GLU A 49 -0.45 17.41 7.78
CA GLU A 49 -0.06 18.33 8.86
C GLU A 49 1.42 18.71 8.77
N LEU A 50 2.30 17.72 8.55
CA LEU A 50 3.75 17.93 8.45
C LEU A 50 4.20 18.46 7.09
N LYS A 51 3.29 18.52 6.10
CA LYS A 51 3.54 18.94 4.71
C LYS A 51 4.65 18.13 4.03
N TRP A 52 4.65 16.81 4.23
CA TRP A 52 5.65 15.90 3.63
C TRP A 52 5.64 15.96 2.11
N TRP A 53 4.45 15.98 1.52
CA TRP A 53 4.22 16.19 0.10
C TRP A 53 2.96 17.05 -0.11
N LYS A 54 2.86 17.67 -1.29
CA LYS A 54 1.74 18.53 -1.67
C LYS A 54 1.00 17.91 -2.86
N VAL A 55 -0.24 17.52 -2.64
CA VAL A 55 -1.12 17.00 -3.69
C VAL A 55 -1.60 18.15 -4.57
N LYS A 56 -1.54 17.99 -5.90
CA LYS A 56 -2.08 18.95 -6.86
C LYS A 56 -3.46 18.46 -7.32
N ASN A 57 -4.47 19.31 -7.22
CA ASN A 57 -5.87 19.02 -7.57
C ASN A 57 -6.49 17.84 -6.79
N PRO A 58 -6.70 17.99 -5.48
CA PRO A 58 -7.35 16.96 -4.68
C PRO A 58 -8.77 16.69 -5.19
N ILE A 59 -9.09 15.43 -5.53
CA ILE A 59 -10.45 15.00 -5.91
C ILE A 59 -11.45 15.25 -4.76
N PHE A 60 -10.98 15.07 -3.52
CA PHE A 60 -11.73 15.37 -2.31
C PHE A 60 -10.92 16.36 -1.45
N PRO A 61 -11.23 17.67 -1.50
CA PRO A 61 -10.42 18.70 -0.83
C PRO A 61 -10.42 18.62 0.71
N LYS A 62 -11.37 17.90 1.31
CA LYS A 62 -11.48 17.70 2.77
C LYS A 62 -10.74 16.46 3.31
N LEU A 63 -10.30 15.56 2.43
CA LEU A 63 -9.55 14.36 2.82
C LEU A 63 -8.13 14.45 2.25
N ALA A 64 -7.14 13.95 2.99
CA ALA A 64 -5.80 13.79 2.43
C ALA A 64 -5.90 12.89 1.19
N THR A 65 -5.77 13.48 0.01
CA THR A 65 -6.27 12.89 -1.24
C THR A 65 -5.39 11.73 -1.73
N ASP A 66 -4.22 11.57 -1.13
CA ASP A 66 -3.33 10.42 -1.34
C ASP A 66 -4.01 9.09 -1.00
N VAL A 67 -4.98 9.12 -0.08
CA VAL A 67 -5.76 7.96 0.37
C VAL A 67 -6.43 7.25 -0.80
N SER A 68 -7.13 7.95 -1.70
CA SER A 68 -7.89 7.27 -2.77
C SER A 68 -7.02 6.67 -3.87
N PHE A 69 -5.87 7.29 -4.18
CA PHE A 69 -4.96 6.79 -5.22
C PHE A 69 -4.09 5.64 -4.72
N VAL A 70 -3.64 5.70 -3.46
CA VAL A 70 -2.75 4.70 -2.87
C VAL A 70 -3.52 3.48 -2.39
N PHE A 71 -4.67 3.65 -1.70
CA PHE A 71 -5.38 2.54 -1.05
C PHE A 71 -5.68 1.37 -1.97
N ARG A 72 -6.18 1.64 -3.19
CA ARG A 72 -6.67 0.59 -4.10
C ARG A 72 -5.55 -0.32 -4.63
N PRO A 73 -4.54 0.19 -5.36
CA PRO A 73 -3.43 -0.64 -5.83
C PRO A 73 -2.61 -1.21 -4.66
N PHE A 74 -2.43 -0.45 -3.57
CA PHE A 74 -1.71 -0.91 -2.40
C PHE A 74 -2.37 -2.12 -1.73
N THR A 75 -3.70 -2.07 -1.51
CA THR A 75 -4.47 -3.19 -0.92
C THR A 75 -4.25 -4.48 -1.70
N ILE A 76 -4.32 -4.42 -3.03
CA ILE A 76 -4.19 -5.60 -3.90
C ILE A 76 -2.75 -6.11 -3.92
N LEU A 77 -1.78 -5.21 -4.05
CA LEU A 77 -0.36 -5.57 -4.04
C LEU A 77 0.01 -6.24 -2.71
N ASN A 78 -0.42 -5.66 -1.59
CA ASN A 78 -0.15 -6.18 -0.26
C ASN A 78 -0.78 -7.58 -0.05
N LEU A 79 -2.03 -7.79 -0.51
CA LEU A 79 -2.66 -9.11 -0.53
C LEU A 79 -1.85 -10.16 -1.29
N TRP A 80 -1.31 -9.80 -2.46
CA TRP A 80 -0.48 -10.69 -3.26
C TRP A 80 0.86 -10.99 -2.59
N ILE A 81 1.53 -9.97 -2.06
CA ILE A 81 2.80 -10.15 -1.36
C ILE A 81 2.60 -11.10 -0.18
N PHE A 82 1.58 -10.89 0.65
CA PHE A 82 1.26 -11.83 1.73
C PHE A 82 0.94 -13.23 1.20
N LYS A 83 0.09 -13.36 0.17
CA LYS A 83 -0.22 -14.69 -0.38
C LYS A 83 1.02 -15.45 -0.85
N LEU A 84 1.97 -14.77 -1.48
CA LEU A 84 3.16 -15.38 -2.08
C LEU A 84 4.30 -15.63 -1.08
N THR A 85 4.40 -14.81 -0.03
CA THR A 85 5.60 -14.76 0.81
C THR A 85 5.35 -15.06 2.29
N TYR A 86 4.10 -15.15 2.72
CA TYR A 86 3.76 -15.36 4.13
C TYR A 86 4.35 -16.66 4.70
N LYS A 87 4.78 -16.61 5.97
CA LYS A 87 5.62 -17.58 6.70
C LYS A 87 7.11 -17.60 6.31
N ARG A 88 7.51 -16.91 5.25
CA ARG A 88 8.92 -16.72 4.87
C ARG A 88 9.31 -15.26 5.05
N PHE A 89 9.67 -14.88 6.28
CA PHE A 89 9.93 -13.47 6.64
C PHE A 89 10.92 -12.78 5.70
N TRP A 90 12.05 -13.41 5.39
CA TRP A 90 13.06 -12.82 4.49
C TRP A 90 12.54 -12.63 3.06
N LEU A 91 11.78 -13.60 2.55
CA LEU A 91 11.17 -13.48 1.23
C LEU A 91 10.13 -12.35 1.21
N TYR A 92 9.32 -12.23 2.27
CA TYR A 92 8.37 -11.13 2.44
C TYR A 92 9.08 -9.78 2.47
N LEU A 93 10.15 -9.67 3.27
CA LEU A 93 10.88 -8.43 3.46
C LEU A 93 11.57 -7.99 2.18
N LEU A 94 12.27 -8.89 1.48
CA LEU A 94 12.91 -8.61 0.20
C LEU A 94 11.90 -8.18 -0.87
N THR A 95 10.75 -8.87 -0.93
CA THR A 95 9.68 -8.53 -1.88
C THR A 95 9.10 -7.14 -1.59
N ASN A 96 8.87 -6.79 -0.32
CA ASN A 96 8.42 -5.45 0.06
C ASN A 96 9.49 -4.40 -0.20
N ILE A 97 10.76 -4.64 0.16
CA ILE A 97 11.87 -3.72 -0.15
C ILE A 97 11.91 -3.41 -1.64
N PHE A 98 11.76 -4.41 -2.50
CA PHE A 98 11.70 -4.21 -3.94
C PHE A 98 10.47 -3.38 -4.36
N ALA A 99 9.29 -3.71 -3.84
CA ALA A 99 8.06 -2.97 -4.11
C ALA A 99 8.12 -1.50 -3.63
N ASP A 100 8.64 -1.27 -2.43
CA ASP A 100 8.80 0.02 -1.79
C ASP A 100 9.85 0.87 -2.52
N TYR A 101 10.90 0.24 -3.05
CA TYR A 101 11.86 0.91 -3.92
C TYR A 101 11.18 1.38 -5.22
N LEU A 102 10.40 0.51 -5.86
CA LEU A 102 9.61 0.88 -7.05
C LEU A 102 8.58 1.98 -6.74
N PHE A 103 7.98 1.95 -5.56
CA PHE A 103 7.06 2.99 -5.11
C PHE A 103 7.79 4.32 -4.92
N ALA A 104 8.86 4.34 -4.12
CA ALA A 104 9.53 5.56 -3.71
C ALA A 104 10.28 6.27 -4.84
N TYR A 105 10.78 5.54 -5.86
CA TYR A 105 11.59 6.10 -6.94
C TYR A 105 10.84 6.22 -8.27
N PRO A 106 10.62 5.14 -9.07
CA PRO A 106 10.00 5.29 -10.37
C PRO A 106 8.55 5.74 -10.28
N LEU A 107 7.74 5.18 -9.37
CA LEU A 107 6.33 5.55 -9.26
C LEU A 107 6.17 7.00 -8.78
N THR A 108 6.93 7.42 -7.76
CA THR A 108 6.99 8.83 -7.33
C THR A 108 7.39 9.75 -8.47
N THR A 109 8.42 9.41 -9.25
CA THR A 109 8.86 10.24 -10.40
C THR A 109 7.75 10.41 -11.42
N ILE A 110 7.05 9.32 -11.75
CA ILE A 110 5.92 9.35 -12.68
C ILE A 110 4.78 10.18 -12.11
N ALA A 111 4.46 10.01 -10.83
CA ALA A 111 3.40 10.77 -10.15
C ALA A 111 3.69 12.28 -10.10
N GLU A 112 4.95 12.67 -9.85
CA GLU A 112 5.40 14.07 -9.90
C GLU A 112 5.30 14.64 -11.31
N LYS A 113 5.71 13.87 -12.33
CA LYS A 113 5.61 14.27 -13.75
C LYS A 113 4.15 14.45 -14.20
N LEU A 114 3.27 13.57 -13.73
CA LEU A 114 1.82 13.64 -13.96
C LEU A 114 1.13 14.69 -13.08
N ARG A 115 1.89 15.44 -12.26
CA ARG A 115 1.40 16.49 -11.36
C ARG A 115 0.34 15.99 -10.36
N VAL A 116 0.43 14.72 -9.95
CA VAL A 116 -0.47 14.13 -8.93
C VAL A 116 -0.11 14.67 -7.56
N TYR A 117 1.16 14.57 -7.18
CA TYR A 117 1.71 15.18 -5.97
C TYR A 117 3.14 15.64 -6.23
N LYS A 118 3.70 16.44 -5.32
CA LYS A 118 5.11 16.83 -5.31
C LYS A 118 5.68 16.62 -3.92
N MET A 119 6.84 15.96 -3.81
CA MET A 119 7.56 15.86 -2.54
C MET A 119 8.05 17.25 -2.13
N VAL A 120 7.85 17.63 -0.86
CA VAL A 120 8.20 18.96 -0.34
C VAL A 120 9.23 18.85 0.76
N ARG A 121 8.84 18.30 1.91
CA ARG A 121 9.70 18.18 3.09
C ARG A 121 10.28 16.79 3.28
N MET A 122 9.61 15.78 2.75
CA MET A 122 10.08 14.41 2.83
C MET A 122 10.94 14.07 1.61
N SER A 123 12.08 13.43 1.84
CA SER A 123 12.90 12.87 0.76
C SER A 123 12.37 11.50 0.32
N ARG A 124 12.71 11.09 -0.91
CA ARG A 124 12.37 9.74 -1.41
C ARG A 124 12.98 8.62 -0.57
N LYS A 125 14.16 8.85 0.02
CA LYS A 125 14.80 7.92 0.96
C LYS A 125 13.96 7.73 2.22
N GLN A 126 13.49 8.83 2.81
CA GLN A 126 12.60 8.76 3.98
C GLN A 126 11.29 8.06 3.66
N LEU A 127 10.69 8.32 2.48
CA LEU A 127 9.48 7.64 2.03
C LEU A 127 9.70 6.12 1.89
N PHE A 128 10.84 5.73 1.33
CA PHE A 128 11.24 4.33 1.21
C PHE A 128 11.37 3.66 2.59
N PHE A 129 12.15 4.24 3.51
CA PHE A 129 12.32 3.68 4.85
C PHE A 129 11.01 3.63 5.64
N LEU A 130 10.15 4.65 5.50
CA LEU A 130 8.81 4.64 6.12
C LEU A 130 7.96 3.47 5.58
N SER A 131 8.00 3.23 4.27
CA SER A 131 7.23 2.14 3.64
C SER A 131 7.73 0.77 4.10
N VAL A 132 9.06 0.57 4.16
CA VAL A 132 9.65 -0.67 4.67
C VAL A 132 9.30 -0.89 6.15
N ALA A 133 9.32 0.17 6.97
CA ALA A 133 8.91 0.07 8.37
C ALA A 133 7.43 -0.35 8.50
N VAL A 134 6.54 0.23 7.69
CA VAL A 134 5.12 -0.17 7.63
C VAL A 134 4.98 -1.62 7.19
N ALA A 135 5.76 -2.08 6.21
CA ALA A 135 5.75 -3.48 5.78
C ALA A 135 6.16 -4.44 6.92
N ILE A 136 7.19 -4.11 7.70
CA ILE A 136 7.59 -4.91 8.87
C ILE A 136 6.47 -4.95 9.91
N ILE A 137 5.86 -3.79 10.24
CA ILE A 137 4.76 -3.70 11.19
C ILE A 137 3.58 -4.57 10.74
N ASN A 138 3.22 -4.53 9.45
CA ASN A 138 2.13 -5.36 8.90
C ASN A 138 2.43 -6.85 9.04
N TYR A 139 3.68 -7.27 8.80
CA TYR A 139 4.06 -8.68 8.97
C TYR A 139 3.96 -9.11 10.43
N LEU A 140 4.47 -8.29 11.35
CA LEU A 140 4.40 -8.56 12.78
C LEU A 140 2.94 -8.64 13.26
N TYR A 141 2.07 -7.74 12.79
CA TYR A 141 0.64 -7.76 13.07
C TYR A 141 0.00 -9.08 12.60
N GLN A 142 0.24 -9.48 11.35
CA GLN A 142 -0.28 -10.74 10.82
C GLN A 142 0.23 -11.95 11.63
N TYR A 143 1.54 -12.00 11.92
CA TYR A 143 2.17 -13.15 12.55
C TYR A 143 1.82 -13.29 14.04
N LYS A 144 1.82 -12.17 14.79
CA LYS A 144 1.62 -12.19 16.25
C LYS A 144 0.17 -12.08 16.68
N ILE A 145 -0.68 -11.39 15.92
CA ILE A 145 -2.07 -11.11 16.34
C ILE A 145 -3.06 -11.96 15.55
N ILE A 146 -3.00 -11.91 14.22
CA ILE A 146 -4.02 -12.53 13.37
C ILE A 146 -3.86 -14.06 13.29
N GLU A 147 -2.64 -14.56 13.10
CA GLU A 147 -2.39 -16.00 12.95
C GLU A 147 -2.78 -16.83 14.18
N PRO A 148 -2.48 -16.42 15.43
CA PRO A 148 -2.92 -17.16 16.62
C PRO A 148 -4.44 -17.18 16.77
N GLN A 149 -5.11 -16.06 16.49
CA GLN A 149 -6.57 -15.96 16.57
C GLN A 149 -7.23 -16.88 15.53
N GLN A 150 -6.75 -16.90 14.29
CA GLN A 150 -7.33 -17.75 13.24
C GLN A 150 -7.16 -19.25 13.52
N LYS A 151 -6.11 -19.65 14.24
CA LYS A 151 -5.95 -21.04 14.70
C LYS A 151 -6.91 -21.41 15.83
N SER A 152 -7.36 -20.45 16.65
CA SER A 152 -8.34 -20.73 17.70
C SER A 152 -9.76 -20.85 17.17
N PHE A 153 -10.12 -20.18 16.07
CA PHE A 153 -11.43 -20.29 15.42
C PHE A 153 -11.64 -21.57 14.60
N LEU A 154 -10.58 -22.35 14.36
CA LEU A 154 -10.60 -23.60 13.59
C LEU A 154 -10.39 -24.84 14.46
N LYS A 155 -10.31 -24.67 15.78
CA LYS A 155 -10.45 -25.73 16.78
C LYS A 155 -11.88 -25.73 17.29
#